data_AF-A0A1X1QI97-F1
#
_entry.id   AF-A0A1X1QI97-F1
#
_cell.length_a   1.000
_cell.length_b   1.000
_cell.length_c   1.000
_cell.angle_alpha   90.00
_cell.angle_beta   90.00
_cell.angle_gamma   90.00
#
_symmetry.space_group_name_H-M   'P 1'
#
loop_
_entity.id
_entity.type
_entity.pdbx_description
1 polymer ?
#
loop_
_entity_poly.entity_id
_entity_poly.type
_entity_poly.pdbx_seq_one_letter_code
_entity_poly.pdbx_strand_id
1 'polypeptide(L)'
;MLSFKITCHTETRIDTFISFYQDAFPHATVTPKLHNVVPFLKKWKVKVGFGFLGEQGAESIHARFNAIRRNFTNMPNRVTRLQAILNEHLTQVCPQLFVS
;
A
#
# COMPACT_ATOMS: atom_id res chain seq x y z
N MET A 1 -5.38 -8.27 -24.48
CA MET A 1 -4.15 -8.50 -25.27
C MET A 1 -2.97 -7.62 -24.82
N LEU A 2 -3.19 -6.37 -24.36
CA LEU A 2 -2.14 -5.46 -23.85
C LEU A 2 -1.43 -5.98 -22.58
N SER A 3 -2.18 -6.58 -21.65
CA SER A 3 -1.63 -7.03 -20.35
C SER A 3 -0.62 -8.19 -20.46
N PHE A 4 -0.77 -9.06 -21.48
CA PHE A 4 0.08 -10.26 -21.62
C PHE A 4 1.49 -9.95 -22.15
N LYS A 5 1.62 -8.94 -23.04
CA LYS A 5 2.92 -8.47 -23.55
C LYS A 5 3.75 -7.74 -22.49
N ILE A 6 3.09 -7.07 -21.54
CA ILE A 6 3.78 -6.40 -20.42
C ILE A 6 4.42 -7.44 -19.49
N THR A 7 3.74 -8.57 -19.26
CA THR A 7 4.23 -9.61 -18.33
C THR A 7 5.54 -10.26 -18.78
N CYS A 8 5.67 -10.73 -20.03
CA CYS A 8 6.91 -11.38 -20.47
C CYS A 8 8.10 -10.41 -20.57
N HIS A 9 7.86 -9.18 -21.01
CA HIS A 9 8.90 -8.15 -21.09
C HIS A 9 9.40 -7.71 -19.71
N THR A 10 8.52 -7.78 -18.70
CA THR A 10 8.87 -7.50 -17.31
C THR A 10 9.73 -8.61 -16.71
N GLU A 11 9.48 -9.87 -17.06
CA GLU A 11 10.30 -11.00 -16.60
C GLU A 11 11.75 -10.90 -17.12
N THR A 12 11.95 -10.71 -18.43
CA THR A 12 13.30 -10.55 -19.01
C THR A 12 14.05 -9.36 -18.41
N ARG A 13 13.34 -8.26 -18.12
CA ARG A 13 13.92 -7.07 -17.49
C ARG A 13 14.31 -7.29 -16.03
N ILE A 14 13.53 -8.06 -15.29
CA ILE A 14 13.86 -8.43 -13.91
C ILE A 14 15.10 -9.30 -13.90
N ASP A 15 15.18 -10.31 -14.78
CA ASP A 15 16.35 -11.19 -14.86
C ASP A 15 17.60 -10.40 -15.23
N THR A 16 17.50 -9.50 -16.21
CA THR A 16 18.60 -8.60 -16.61
C THR A 16 19.06 -7.71 -15.45
N PHE A 17 18.12 -7.18 -14.67
CA PHE A 17 18.41 -6.35 -13.50
C PHE A 17 19.11 -7.16 -12.40
N ILE A 18 18.67 -8.39 -12.13
CA ILE A 18 19.28 -9.25 -11.12
C ILE A 18 20.71 -9.62 -11.53
N SER A 19 20.95 -9.97 -12.80
CA SER A 19 22.31 -10.24 -13.30
C SER A 19 23.21 -9.02 -13.13
N PHE A 20 22.76 -7.84 -13.54
CA PHE A 20 23.51 -6.61 -13.34
C PHE A 20 23.79 -6.32 -11.86
N TYR A 21 22.82 -6.54 -10.97
CA TYR A 21 22.98 -6.31 -9.54
C TYR A 21 24.02 -7.25 -8.92
N GLN A 22 24.05 -8.52 -9.33
CA GLN A 22 25.04 -9.49 -8.89
C GLN A 22 26.45 -9.15 -9.40
N ASP A 23 26.57 -8.70 -10.65
CA ASP A 23 27.86 -8.30 -11.22
C ASP A 23 28.41 -7.02 -10.57
N ALA A 24 27.54 -6.02 -10.37
CA ALA A 24 27.92 -4.74 -9.79
C ALA A 24 28.18 -4.81 -8.28
N PHE A 25 27.54 -5.75 -7.57
CA PHE A 25 27.66 -5.91 -6.12
C PHE A 25 27.88 -7.38 -5.72
N PRO A 26 29.08 -7.95 -5.96
CA PRO A 26 29.35 -9.39 -5.80
C PRO A 26 29.17 -9.93 -4.37
N HIS A 27 29.23 -9.04 -3.37
CA HIS A 27 29.06 -9.38 -1.95
C HIS A 27 27.68 -9.03 -1.40
N ALA A 28 26.80 -8.42 -2.22
CA ALA A 28 25.45 -8.09 -1.78
C ALA A 28 24.56 -9.34 -1.77
N THR A 29 23.72 -9.45 -0.75
CA THR A 29 22.72 -10.52 -0.65
C THR A 29 21.39 -10.05 -1.24
N VAL A 30 20.65 -10.98 -1.85
CA VAL A 30 19.31 -10.70 -2.37
C VAL A 30 18.37 -10.52 -1.19
N THR A 31 17.85 -9.30 -1.00
CA THR A 31 16.91 -9.04 0.10
C THR A 31 15.56 -9.73 -0.16
N PRO A 32 14.77 -10.02 0.90
CA PRO A 32 13.42 -10.59 0.75
C PRO A 32 12.51 -9.79 -0.18
N LYS A 33 12.71 -8.47 -0.24
CA LYS A 33 11.95 -7.56 -1.12
C LYS A 33 12.26 -7.78 -2.60
N LEU A 34 13.50 -8.15 -2.94
CA LEU A 34 13.87 -8.52 -4.31
C LEU A 34 13.45 -9.95 -4.66
N HIS A 35 13.52 -10.90 -3.72
CA HIS A 35 13.25 -12.31 -4.00
C HIS A 35 11.77 -12.65 -4.25
N ASN A 36 10.85 -12.00 -3.52
CA ASN A 36 9.45 -12.44 -3.46
C ASN A 36 8.51 -11.79 -4.48
N VAL A 37 8.94 -10.74 -5.19
CA VAL A 37 8.08 -10.01 -6.12
C VAL A 37 7.78 -10.83 -7.37
N VAL A 38 8.75 -11.59 -7.89
CA VAL A 38 8.61 -12.34 -9.15
C VAL A 38 7.60 -13.49 -9.05
N PRO A 39 7.66 -14.39 -8.03
CA PRO A 39 6.69 -15.48 -7.91
C PRO A 39 5.27 -14.98 -7.66
N PHE A 40 5.13 -13.87 -6.92
CA PHE A 40 3.84 -13.24 -6.66
C PHE A 40 3.21 -12.69 -7.95
N LEU A 41 3.96 -11.96 -8.77
CA LEU A 41 3.47 -11.43 -10.05
C LEU A 41 3.03 -12.56 -10.99
N LYS A 42 3.76 -13.67 -11.02
CA LYS A 42 3.42 -14.88 -11.77
C LYS A 42 2.12 -15.53 -11.28
N LYS A 43 1.93 -15.62 -9.96
CA LYS A 43 0.74 -16.24 -9.34
C LYS A 43 -0.55 -15.44 -9.62
N TRP A 44 -0.49 -14.11 -9.56
CA TRP A 44 -1.69 -13.26 -9.64
C TRP A 44 -2.00 -12.75 -11.06
N LYS A 45 -1.20 -13.13 -12.07
CA LYS A 45 -1.38 -12.79 -13.50
C LYS A 45 -1.78 -11.33 -13.75
N VAL A 46 -1.24 -10.41 -12.95
CA VAL A 46 -1.38 -8.94 -13.04
C VAL A 46 -2.75 -8.47 -13.57
N LYS A 47 -3.86 -9.07 -13.11
CA LYS A 47 -5.20 -8.55 -13.44
C LYS A 47 -5.55 -7.34 -12.56
N VAL A 48 -4.93 -7.29 -11.38
CA VAL A 48 -5.01 -6.20 -10.42
C VAL A 48 -3.56 -5.76 -10.15
N GLY A 49 -3.24 -4.49 -10.38
CA GLY A 49 -1.86 -3.98 -10.26
C GLY A 49 -1.36 -4.01 -8.82
N PHE A 50 -0.05 -4.18 -8.61
CA PHE A 50 0.58 -4.25 -7.28
C PHE A 50 0.26 -3.03 -6.40
N GLY A 51 0.11 -1.85 -7.02
CA GLY A 51 -0.28 -0.62 -6.34
C GLY A 51 -1.70 -0.64 -5.76
N PHE A 52 -2.61 -1.45 -6.30
CA PHE A 52 -3.98 -1.57 -5.78
C PHE A 52 -4.02 -2.41 -4.49
N LEU A 53 -3.12 -3.38 -4.34
CA LEU A 53 -2.96 -4.18 -3.13
C LEU A 53 -1.90 -3.61 -2.19
N GLY A 54 -1.39 -2.41 -2.49
CA GLY A 54 -0.35 -1.76 -1.72
C GLY A 54 -0.87 -1.12 -0.43
N GLU A 55 0.05 -0.84 0.49
CA GLU A 55 -0.23 -0.28 1.81
C GLU A 55 -0.63 1.22 1.77
N GLN A 56 -0.50 1.86 0.61
CA GLN A 56 -0.74 3.30 0.43
C GLN A 56 -2.16 3.72 0.84
N GLY A 57 -3.16 2.85 0.65
CA GLY A 57 -4.51 3.09 1.13
C GLY A 57 -4.56 3.24 2.66
N ALA A 58 -3.92 2.31 3.39
CA ALA A 58 -3.85 2.34 4.84
C ALA A 58 -3.03 3.53 5.36
N GLU A 59 -1.91 3.86 4.71
CA GLU A 59 -1.10 5.04 5.06
C GLU A 59 -1.89 6.34 4.92
N SER A 60 -2.71 6.47 3.87
CA SER A 60 -3.57 7.64 3.67
C SER A 60 -4.63 7.77 4.78
N ILE A 61 -5.19 6.64 5.23
CA ILE A 61 -6.14 6.58 6.35
C ILE A 61 -5.43 7.03 7.64
N HIS A 62 -4.24 6.51 7.94
CA HIS A 62 -3.47 6.93 9.12
C HIS A 62 -3.20 8.45 9.12
N ALA A 63 -2.82 9.02 7.97
CA ALA A 63 -2.64 10.46 7.84
C ALA A 63 -3.93 11.24 8.16
N ARG A 64 -5.08 10.75 7.68
CA ARG A 64 -6.39 11.35 7.95
C ARG A 64 -6.75 11.29 9.43
N PHE A 65 -6.56 10.15 10.08
CA PHE A 65 -6.79 10.00 11.52
C PHE A 65 -5.89 10.95 12.34
N ASN A 66 -4.63 11.12 11.94
CA ASN A 66 -3.72 12.06 12.60
C ASN A 66 -4.18 13.52 12.45
N ALA A 67 -4.73 13.89 11.29
CA ALA A 67 -5.30 15.22 11.09
C ALA A 67 -6.54 15.44 11.97
N ILE A 68 -7.49 14.50 11.96
CA ILE A 68 -8.71 14.55 12.77
C ILE A 68 -8.37 14.63 14.26
N ARG A 69 -7.41 13.84 14.73
CA ARG A 69 -6.98 13.81 16.14
C ARG A 69 -6.59 15.18 16.69
N ARG A 70 -6.02 16.07 15.85
CA ARG A 70 -5.61 17.42 16.27
C ARG A 70 -6.81 18.25 16.77
N ASN A 71 -7.99 18.03 16.22
CA ASN A 71 -9.20 18.76 16.60
C ASN A 71 -9.74 18.34 17.98
N PHE A 72 -9.37 17.15 18.46
CA PHE A 72 -9.85 16.58 19.73
C PHE A 72 -8.75 16.53 20.81
N THR A 73 -7.65 17.27 20.63
CA THR A 73 -6.49 17.26 21.56
C THR A 73 -6.90 17.63 22.99
N ASN A 74 -7.86 18.55 23.13
CA ASN A 74 -8.34 19.06 24.42
C ASN A 74 -9.33 18.12 25.13
N MET A 75 -9.68 16.97 24.53
CA MET A 75 -10.59 16.01 25.17
C MET A 75 -9.81 15.09 26.11
N PRO A 76 -10.03 15.17 27.44
CA PRO A 76 -9.22 14.46 28.43
C PRO A 76 -9.55 12.96 28.49
N ASN A 77 -10.82 12.59 28.30
CA ASN A 77 -11.22 11.19 28.27
C ASN A 77 -10.76 10.53 26.96
N ARG A 78 -9.87 9.53 27.09
CA ARG A 78 -9.29 8.83 25.93
C ARG A 78 -10.31 8.05 25.12
N VAL A 79 -11.28 7.41 25.76
CA VAL A 79 -12.29 6.58 25.09
C VAL A 79 -13.25 7.47 24.32
N THR A 80 -13.78 8.52 24.96
CA THR A 80 -14.63 9.51 24.30
C THR A 80 -13.91 10.17 23.12
N ARG A 81 -12.62 10.48 23.27
CA ARG A 81 -11.80 11.06 22.21
C ARG A 81 -11.65 10.13 21.01
N LEU A 82 -11.40 8.84 21.24
CA LEU A 82 -11.30 7.86 20.17
C LEU A 82 -12.64 7.70 19.44
N GLN A 83 -13.75 7.64 20.17
CA GLN A 83 -15.08 7.56 19.59
C GLN A 83 -15.40 8.79 18.74
N ALA A 84 -15.07 9.99 19.21
CA ALA A 84 -15.26 11.22 18.44
C ALA A 84 -14.42 11.25 17.15
N ILE A 85 -13.15 10.81 17.21
CA ILE A 85 -12.28 10.70 16.03
C ILE A 85 -12.85 9.69 15.02
N LEU A 86 -13.34 8.53 15.48
CA LEU A 86 -13.93 7.51 14.62
C LEU A 86 -15.20 8.02 13.94
N ASN A 87 -16.09 8.67 14.70
CA ASN A 87 -17.31 9.24 14.16
C ASN A 87 -17.00 10.33 13.12
N GLU A 88 -16.06 11.22 13.41
CA GLU A 88 -15.63 12.26 12.48
C GLU A 88 -14.99 11.69 11.20
N HIS A 89 -14.25 10.59 11.30
CA HIS A 89 -13.78 9.92 10.09
C HIS A 89 -14.93 9.29 9.30
N LEU A 90 -15.88 8.66 9.99
CA LEU A 90 -17.03 7.98 9.38
C LEU A 90 -17.94 8.95 8.62
N THR A 91 -18.20 10.14 9.15
CA THR A 91 -19.00 11.17 8.44
C THR A 91 -18.37 11.61 7.14
N GLN A 92 -17.04 11.62 7.07
CA GLN A 92 -16.30 12.05 5.87
C GLN A 92 -16.26 10.97 4.78
N VAL A 93 -16.32 9.69 5.13
CA VAL A 93 -16.23 8.57 4.17
C VAL A 93 -17.58 7.94 3.84
N CYS A 94 -18.58 8.12 4.71
CA CYS A 94 -19.93 7.61 4.55
C CYS A 94 -20.99 8.71 4.79
N PRO A 95 -21.14 9.70 3.88
CA PRO A 95 -22.10 10.79 4.04
C PRO A 95 -23.55 10.34 4.20
N GLN A 96 -23.90 9.18 3.64
CA GLN A 96 -25.23 8.57 3.72
C GLN A 96 -25.65 8.14 5.14
N LEU A 97 -24.70 8.01 6.07
CA LEU A 97 -25.01 7.74 7.48
C LEU A 97 -25.49 9.00 8.24
N PHE A 98 -25.58 10.14 7.56
CA PHE A 98 -25.94 11.44 8.14
C PHE A 98 -27.20 12.07 7.51
N VAL A 99 -28.07 11.25 6.91
CA VAL A 99 -29.41 11.68 6.51
C VAL A 99 -30.38 11.36 7.65
N SER A 100 -30.62 12.36 8.50
CA SER A 100 -31.72 12.39 9.47
C SER A 100 -32.82 13.32 8.96
#